data_AF-A0A7R8AEL7-F1
#
_entry.id   AF-A0A7R8AEL7-F1
#
_cell.length_a   1.000
_cell.length_b   1.000
_cell.length_c   1.000
_cell.angle_alpha   90.00
_cell.angle_beta   90.00
_cell.angle_gamma   90.00
#
_symmetry.space_group_name_H-M   'P 1'
#
loop_
_entity.id
_entity.type
_entity.pdbx_description
1 polymer ?
#
loop_
_entity_poly.entity_id
_entity_poly.type
_entity_poly.pdbx_seq_one_letter_code
_entity_poly.pdbx_strand_id
1 'polypeptide(L)'
;MPRNYASLADQSVFPSISDLPGDYTCPETGGGVFGCLLVEIVSIERITRLVLRTFDRADSPVTVAFYTGDRGRSIENDPKLKPGNTMAILFPRRHLFLDGTVGVRQEHYGYFKV
;
A
#
# COMPACT_ATOMS: atom_id res chain seq x y z
N MET A 1 -14.93 28.57 -5.48
CA MET A 1 -13.80 27.87 -4.85
C MET A 1 -12.85 27.43 -5.95
N PRO A 2 -11.58 27.87 -5.99
CA PRO A 2 -10.60 27.30 -6.92
C PRO A 2 -10.40 25.81 -6.58
N ARG A 3 -10.31 24.96 -7.60
CA ARG A 3 -9.98 23.54 -7.40
C ARG A 3 -8.49 23.45 -7.03
N ASN A 4 -8.21 23.23 -5.75
CA ASN A 4 -6.85 22.89 -5.29
C ASN A 4 -6.59 21.42 -5.62
N TYR A 5 -5.95 21.18 -6.76
CA TYR A 5 -5.44 19.86 -7.10
C TYR A 5 -4.16 19.61 -6.30
N ALA A 6 -4.05 18.47 -5.63
CA ALA A 6 -2.82 18.06 -4.97
C ALA A 6 -1.73 17.80 -6.00
N SER A 7 -0.53 18.32 -5.75
CA SER A 7 0.65 17.93 -6.52
C SER A 7 1.02 16.49 -6.20
N LEU A 8 1.46 15.70 -7.19
CA LEU A 8 2.02 14.36 -6.92
C LEU A 8 3.29 14.42 -6.05
N ALA A 9 3.93 15.59 -5.97
CA ALA A 9 5.05 15.81 -5.08
C ALA A 9 4.62 16.09 -3.62
N ASP A 10 3.35 16.39 -3.38
CA ASP A 10 2.80 16.76 -2.06
C ASP A 10 2.88 15.58 -1.09
N GLN A 11 3.77 15.67 -0.12
CA GLN A 11 4.02 14.62 0.87
C GLN A 11 2.88 14.47 1.88
N SER A 12 2.05 15.51 2.06
CA SER A 12 0.88 15.40 2.93
C SER A 12 -0.22 14.53 2.33
N VAL A 13 -0.28 14.45 0.99
CA VAL A 13 -1.24 13.63 0.24
C VAL A 13 -0.63 12.29 -0.19
N PHE A 14 0.66 12.28 -0.55
CA PHE A 14 1.43 11.10 -0.95
C PHE A 14 2.57 10.83 0.03
N PRO A 15 2.24 10.32 1.24
CA PRO A 15 3.20 10.08 2.31
C PRO A 15 4.14 8.91 2.02
N SER A 16 5.24 8.82 2.78
CA SER A 16 6.07 7.61 2.87
C SER A 16 5.49 6.62 3.88
N ILE A 17 5.93 5.36 3.86
CA ILE A 17 5.51 4.35 4.83
C ILE A 17 5.80 4.76 6.28
N SER A 18 6.88 5.51 6.50
CA SER A 18 7.32 5.98 7.83
C SER A 18 6.37 7.02 8.43
N ASP A 19 5.66 7.76 7.59
CA ASP A 19 4.70 8.80 8.00
C ASP A 19 3.31 8.20 8.32
N LEU A 20 3.08 6.93 8.00
CA LEU A 20 1.79 6.28 8.15
C LEU A 20 1.52 5.85 9.60
N PRO A 21 0.26 5.94 10.06
CA PRO A 21 -0.14 5.44 11.36
C PRO A 21 0.06 3.92 11.42
N GLY A 22 0.51 3.44 12.57
CA GLY A 22 0.67 2.00 12.81
C GLY A 22 -0.66 1.35 13.19
N ASP A 23 -0.77 0.04 13.05
CA ASP A 23 -2.00 -0.67 13.45
C ASP A 23 -2.37 -0.52 14.93
N TYR A 24 -1.39 -0.23 15.77
CA TYR A 24 -1.54 -0.11 17.22
C TYR A 24 -1.61 1.36 17.71
N THR A 25 -1.51 2.34 16.81
CA THR A 25 -1.72 3.75 17.18
C THR A 25 -3.24 4.01 17.21
N CYS A 26 -3.79 4.12 18.43
CA CYS A 26 -5.14 4.56 18.86
C CYS A 26 -6.33 4.51 17.86
N PRO A 27 -7.51 4.01 18.25
CA PRO A 27 -8.64 3.71 17.36
C PRO A 27 -9.43 4.94 16.83
N GLU A 28 -8.97 6.17 17.03
CA GLU A 28 -9.80 7.37 16.77
C GLU A 28 -10.00 7.76 15.31
N THR A 29 -9.47 7.01 14.34
CA THR A 29 -9.86 7.22 12.94
C THR A 29 -9.92 5.88 12.24
N GLY A 30 -11.12 5.36 11.98
CA GLY A 30 -11.38 4.13 11.22
C GLY A 30 -10.93 4.17 9.74
N GLY A 31 -10.01 5.06 9.37
CA GLY A 31 -9.30 5.09 8.10
C GLY A 31 -7.84 5.46 8.39
N GLY A 32 -6.90 5.04 7.54
CA GLY A 32 -5.55 5.63 7.57
C GLY A 32 -5.59 7.17 7.44
N VAL A 33 -4.45 7.83 7.59
CA VAL A 33 -4.33 9.27 7.26
C VAL A 33 -4.95 9.51 5.88
N PHE A 34 -5.66 10.64 5.70
CA PHE A 34 -6.12 11.08 4.38
C PHE A 34 -4.91 11.15 3.44
N GLY A 35 -4.75 10.15 2.58
CA GLY A 35 -3.54 10.01 1.78
C GLY A 35 -3.53 8.76 0.92
N CYS A 36 -2.58 8.75 0.00
CA CYS A 36 -2.37 7.68 -0.96
C CYS A 36 -0.89 7.30 -0.94
N LEU A 37 -0.57 6.08 -0.47
CA LEU A 37 0.79 5.56 -0.57
C LEU A 37 1.03 5.10 -2.00
N LEU A 38 2.09 5.61 -2.61
CA LEU A 38 2.57 5.16 -3.91
C LEU A 38 3.77 4.26 -3.71
N VAL A 39 3.72 3.06 -4.29
CA VAL A 39 4.82 2.09 -4.21
C VAL A 39 5.13 1.48 -5.58
N GLU A 40 6.40 1.33 -5.92
CA GLU A 40 6.84 0.62 -7.12
C GLU A 40 6.96 -0.88 -6.83
N ILE A 41 6.39 -1.73 -7.66
CA ILE A 41 6.50 -3.18 -7.56
C ILE A 41 7.89 -3.61 -8.05
N VAL A 42 8.62 -4.34 -7.22
CA VAL A 42 9.93 -4.91 -7.58
C VAL A 42 9.86 -6.42 -7.74
N SER A 43 9.08 -7.11 -6.91
CA SER A 43 8.85 -8.54 -7.07
C SER A 43 7.48 -8.97 -6.54
N ILE A 44 7.05 -10.16 -6.97
CA ILE A 44 5.73 -10.70 -6.67
C ILE A 44 5.86 -12.15 -6.22
N GLU A 45 5.37 -12.45 -5.03
CA GLU A 45 5.32 -13.78 -4.44
C GLU A 45 3.85 -14.26 -4.42
N ARG A 46 3.61 -15.53 -4.78
CA ARG A 46 2.24 -16.08 -4.96
C ARG A 46 1.99 -17.40 -4.22
N ILE A 47 2.89 -17.83 -3.34
CA ILE A 47 2.85 -19.19 -2.77
C ILE A 47 1.69 -19.35 -1.77
N THR A 48 1.65 -18.53 -0.71
CA THR A 48 0.63 -18.66 0.36
C THR A 48 -0.50 -17.65 0.22
N ARG A 49 -0.16 -16.46 -0.26
CA ARG A 49 -0.99 -15.31 -0.61
C ARG A 49 -0.22 -14.46 -1.61
N LEU A 50 -0.91 -13.54 -2.29
CA LEU A 50 -0.23 -12.52 -3.06
C LEU A 50 0.53 -11.57 -2.12
N VAL A 51 1.84 -11.45 -2.32
CA VAL A 51 2.70 -10.49 -1.64
C VAL A 51 3.52 -9.76 -2.68
N LEU A 52 3.55 -8.43 -2.58
CA LEU A 52 4.38 -7.57 -3.42
C LEU A 52 5.52 -7.03 -2.56
N ARG A 53 6.75 -7.16 -3.06
CA ARG A 53 7.89 -6.39 -2.54
C ARG A 53 7.99 -5.13 -3.34
N THR A 54 7.98 -4.00 -2.64
CA THR A 54 7.84 -2.70 -3.25
C THR A 54 8.77 -1.68 -2.60
N PHE A 55 8.96 -0.53 -3.24
CA PHE A 55 9.59 0.65 -2.64
C PHE A 55 8.66 1.84 -2.70
N ASP A 56 8.60 2.63 -1.64
CA ASP A 56 7.90 3.91 -1.66
C ASP A 56 8.78 5.03 -2.25
N ARG A 57 8.24 6.25 -2.30
CA ARG A 57 8.95 7.43 -2.82
C ARG A 57 10.21 7.84 -2.04
N ALA A 58 10.41 7.30 -0.84
CA ALA A 58 11.56 7.57 0.02
C ALA A 58 12.58 6.43 -0.04
N ASP A 59 12.48 5.57 -1.06
CA ASP A 59 13.29 4.36 -1.24
C ASP A 59 13.20 3.41 -0.03
N SER A 60 12.10 3.46 0.73
CA SER A 60 11.87 2.55 1.84
C SER A 60 11.26 1.25 1.32
N PRO A 61 11.77 0.07 1.73
CA PRO A 61 11.16 -1.20 1.36
C PRO A 61 9.79 -1.34 2.05
N VAL A 62 8.77 -1.66 1.26
CA VAL A 62 7.39 -1.83 1.71
C VAL A 62 6.86 -3.18 1.25
N THR A 63 6.42 -4.01 2.20
CA THR A 63 5.70 -5.26 1.92
C THR A 63 4.21 -4.97 1.75
N VAL A 64 3.63 -5.24 0.58
CA VAL A 64 2.17 -5.19 0.39
C VAL A 64 1.63 -6.62 0.36
N ALA A 65 0.92 -7.03 1.41
CA ALA A 65 0.41 -8.39 1.53
C ALA A 65 -1.12 -8.43 1.47
N PHE A 66 -1.67 -9.31 0.62
CA PHE A 66 -3.10 -9.44 0.42
C PHE A 66 -3.72 -10.41 1.43
N TYR A 67 -4.58 -9.86 2.30
CA TYR A 67 -5.37 -10.56 3.33
C TYR A 67 -6.86 -10.58 2.96
N THR A 68 -7.21 -10.36 1.69
CA THR A 68 -8.55 -10.58 1.16
C THR A 68 -9.00 -12.04 1.36
N GLY A 69 -10.30 -12.31 1.29
CA GLY A 69 -10.84 -13.66 1.52
C GLY A 69 -10.26 -14.74 0.60
N ASP A 70 -9.85 -14.36 -0.61
CA ASP A 70 -9.21 -15.21 -1.62
C ASP A 70 -7.67 -15.05 -1.68
N ARG A 71 -7.08 -14.32 -0.72
CA ARG A 71 -5.63 -14.10 -0.59
C ARG A 71 -4.96 -13.45 -1.81
N GLY A 72 -5.70 -12.59 -2.52
CA GLY A 72 -5.20 -11.85 -3.69
C GLY A 72 -5.38 -12.55 -5.04
N ARG A 73 -5.98 -13.75 -5.09
CA ARG A 73 -6.12 -14.53 -6.34
C ARG A 73 -6.91 -13.82 -7.43
N SER A 74 -7.91 -13.01 -7.07
CA SER A 74 -8.76 -12.29 -8.03
C SER A 74 -7.98 -11.32 -8.92
N ILE A 75 -6.79 -10.90 -8.52
CA ILE A 75 -5.95 -9.95 -9.28
C ILE A 75 -4.59 -10.52 -9.70
N GLU A 76 -4.26 -11.77 -9.31
CA GLU A 76 -2.89 -12.30 -9.44
C GLU A 76 -2.38 -12.38 -10.88
N ASN A 77 -3.33 -12.44 -11.83
CA ASN A 77 -3.13 -12.51 -13.28
C ASN A 77 -3.38 -11.18 -14.00
N ASP A 78 -3.59 -10.07 -13.29
CA ASP A 78 -3.72 -8.76 -13.94
C ASP A 78 -2.38 -8.41 -14.63
N PRO A 79 -2.38 -8.12 -15.95
CA PRO A 79 -1.15 -7.77 -16.67
C PRO A 79 -0.45 -6.51 -16.18
N LYS A 80 -1.14 -5.67 -15.38
CA LYS A 80 -0.57 -4.49 -14.72
C LYS A 80 0.18 -4.86 -13.44
N LEU A 81 -0.10 -6.02 -12.85
CA LEU A 81 0.57 -6.48 -11.64
C LEU A 81 1.92 -7.12 -12.00
N LYS A 82 2.90 -6.27 -12.32
CA LYS A 82 4.25 -6.67 -12.74
C LYS A 82 5.32 -5.73 -12.17
N PRO A 83 6.58 -6.19 -12.04
CA PRO A 83 7.68 -5.31 -11.67
C PRO A 83 7.82 -4.07 -12.56
N GLY A 84 8.21 -2.95 -11.97
CA GLY A 84 8.34 -1.63 -12.61
C GLY A 84 7.04 -0.82 -12.67
N ASN A 85 5.90 -1.40 -12.32
CA ASN A 85 4.63 -0.67 -12.22
C ASN A 85 4.44 -0.10 -10.80
N THR A 86 3.77 1.05 -10.71
CA THR A 86 3.40 1.69 -9.44
C THR A 86 2.01 1.28 -9.00
N MET A 87 1.87 0.87 -7.74
CA MET A 87 0.59 0.68 -7.07
C MET A 87 0.28 1.90 -6.19
N ALA A 88 -0.96 2.37 -6.26
CA ALA A 88 -1.53 3.38 -5.38
C ALA A 88 -2.43 2.72 -4.33
N ILE A 89 -2.25 3.04 -3.06
CA ILE A 89 -3.03 2.49 -1.93
C ILE A 89 -3.67 3.62 -1.14
N LEU A 90 -4.99 3.62 -1.07
CA LEU A 90 -5.80 4.59 -0.33
C LEU A 90 -5.95 4.18 1.14
N PHE A 91 -5.93 5.18 2.02
CA PHE A 91 -6.06 5.01 3.46
C PHE A 91 -5.09 3.95 4.03
N PRO A 92 -3.81 3.97 3.61
CA PRO A 92 -2.86 2.93 3.98
C PRO A 92 -2.56 2.99 5.48
N ARG A 93 -2.31 1.83 6.07
CA ARG A 93 -1.85 1.68 7.45
C ARG A 93 -0.57 0.88 7.49
N ARG A 94 0.34 1.29 8.37
CA ARG A 94 1.62 0.63 8.57
C ARG A 94 1.42 -0.61 9.46
N HIS A 95 1.71 -1.76 8.88
CA HIS A 95 1.66 -3.07 9.51
C HIS A 95 3.07 -3.62 9.72
N LEU A 96 3.31 -4.20 10.90
CA LEU A 96 4.50 -5.00 11.18
C LEU A 96 4.14 -6.48 11.02
N PHE A 97 4.70 -7.13 10.01
CA PHE A 97 4.47 -8.55 9.75
C PHE A 97 5.28 -9.43 10.70
N LEU A 98 4.86 -10.69 10.84
CA LEU A 98 5.51 -11.66 11.73
C LEU A 98 6.96 -11.96 11.33
N ASP A 99 7.31 -11.80 10.05
CA ASP A 99 8.68 -11.95 9.54
C ASP A 99 9.58 -10.72 9.82
N GLY A 100 9.05 -9.72 10.54
CA GLY A 100 9.75 -8.49 10.88
C GLY A 100 9.71 -7.43 9.77
N THR A 101 9.13 -7.74 8.60
CA THR A 101 8.98 -6.74 7.54
C THR A 101 7.87 -5.75 7.86
N VAL A 102 8.01 -4.53 7.34
CA VAL A 102 7.02 -3.46 7.50
C VAL A 102 6.34 -3.22 6.16
N GLY A 103 5.04 -2.94 6.20
CA GLY A 103 4.34 -2.46 5.01
C GLY A 103 2.85 -2.32 5.20
N VAL A 104 2.06 -2.76 4.23
CA VAL A 104 0.60 -2.58 4.22
C VAL A 104 -0.10 -3.93 4.12
N ARG A 105 -1.06 -4.15 5.02
CA ARG A 105 -1.97 -5.29 4.98
C ARG A 105 -3.24 -4.92 4.21
N GLN A 106 -3.40 -5.46 3.00
CA GLN A 106 -4.52 -5.13 2.12
C GLN A 106 -5.68 -6.11 2.29
N GLU A 107 -6.82 -5.64 2.80
CA GLU A 107 -7.99 -6.49 3.07
C GLU A 107 -9.13 -6.29 2.08
N HIS A 108 -9.13 -5.20 1.31
CA HIS A 108 -10.21 -4.85 0.39
C HIS A 108 -9.70 -4.45 -0.99
N TYR A 109 -10.34 -4.94 -2.05
CA TYR A 109 -9.98 -4.60 -3.44
C TYR A 109 -10.29 -3.14 -3.83
N GLY A 110 -11.17 -2.46 -3.09
CA GLY A 110 -11.60 -1.09 -3.41
C GLY A 110 -10.62 0.02 -3.03
N TYR A 111 -9.52 -0.28 -2.34
CA TYR A 111 -8.60 0.72 -1.80
C TYR A 111 -7.24 0.74 -2.49
N PHE A 112 -7.07 0.07 -3.63
CA PHE A 112 -5.81 0.19 -4.37
C PHE A 112 -6.04 0.18 -5.88
N LYS A 113 -5.03 0.66 -6.60
CA LYS A 113 -4.97 0.59 -8.05
C LYS A 113 -3.55 0.29 -8.50
N VAL A 114 -3.43 -0.55 -9.53
CA VAL A 114 -2.20 -0.80 -10.30
C VAL A 114 -2.39 -0.27 -11.72
#